data_AF-A0A2T5JTB6-F1
#
_entry.id   AF-A0A2T5JTB6-F1
#
_cell.length_a   1.000
_cell.length_b   1.000
_cell.length_c   1.000
_cell.angle_alpha   90.00
_cell.angle_beta   90.00
_cell.angle_gamma   90.00
#
_symmetry.space_group_name_H-M   'P 1'
#
loop_
_entity.id
_entity.type
_entity.pdbx_description
1 polymer ?
#
loop_
_entity_poly.entity_id
_entity_poly.type
_entity_poly.pdbx_seq_one_letter_code
_entity_poly.pdbx_strand_id
1 'polypeptide(L)' 'MLTDFPLLAVEWEGGPTRTLRVSGLPGSIHYRLHAEAAEIITIHHHRQTPPRFG' A
#
# COMPACT_ATOMS: atom_id res chain seq x y z
N MET A 1 7.76 10.27 -6.42
CA MET A 1 6.66 10.05 -5.46
C MET A 1 5.70 9.01 -6.05
N LEU A 2 4.71 8.46 -5.32
CA LEU A 2 3.82 7.39 -5.83
C LEU A 2 3.04 7.82 -7.10
N THR A 3 2.75 9.11 -7.22
CA THR A 3 2.15 9.75 -8.40
C THR A 3 3.05 9.68 -9.63
N ASP A 4 4.37 9.75 -9.45
CA ASP A 4 5.35 9.77 -10.54
C ASP A 4 5.82 8.35 -10.89
N PHE A 5 5.79 7.44 -9.91
CA PHE A 5 6.24 6.05 -10.04
C PHE A 5 5.21 5.08 -9.44
N PRO A 6 4.02 4.95 -10.05
CA PRO A 6 2.93 4.11 -9.53
C PRO A 6 3.27 2.61 -9.48
N LEU A 7 4.25 2.17 -10.26
CA LEU A 7 4.71 0.78 -10.33
C LEU A 7 5.90 0.48 -9.40
N LEU A 8 6.34 1.44 -8.58
CA LEU A 8 7.50 1.28 -7.69
C LEU A 8 7.32 0.14 -6.67
N ALA A 9 6.07 -0.13 -6.28
CA ALA A 9 5.77 -1.14 -5.27
C ALA A 9 5.53 -2.52 -5.87
N VAL A 10 5.88 -3.54 -5.08
CA VAL A 10 5.67 -4.94 -5.42
C VAL A 10 4.18 -5.29 -5.42
N GLU A 11 3.79 -6.17 -6.33
CA GLU A 11 2.46 -6.78 -6.33
C GLU A 11 2.27 -7.62 -5.08
N TRP A 12 1.12 -7.45 -4.44
CA TRP A 12 0.76 -8.19 -3.24
C TRP A 12 0.25 -9.56 -3.64
N GLU A 13 1.03 -10.61 -3.35
CA GLU A 13 0.68 -12.01 -3.57
C GLU A 13 0.24 -12.32 -5.02
N GLY A 14 0.76 -11.57 -6.01
CA GLY A 14 0.37 -11.69 -7.43
C GLY A 14 -1.05 -11.20 -7.74
N GLY A 15 -1.69 -10.49 -6.81
CA GLY A 15 -3.01 -9.90 -6.97
C GLY A 15 -3.00 -8.50 -7.60
N PRO A 16 -4.17 -7.88 -7.80
CA PRO A 16 -4.32 -6.59 -8.48
C PRO A 16 -3.90 -5.38 -7.62
N THR A 17 -3.29 -5.63 -6.46
CA THR A 17 -2.96 -4.62 -5.46
C THR A 17 -1.46 -4.65 -5.20
N ARG A 18 -0.93 -3.54 -4.68
CA ARG A 18 0.50 -3.31 -4.48
C ARG A 18 0.77 -2.75 -3.11
N THR A 19 1.92 -3.11 -2.53
CA THR A 19 2.29 -2.69 -1.17
C THR A 19 3.62 -1.95 -1.18
N LEU A 20 3.59 -0.65 -0.83
CA LEU A 20 4.76 0.23 -0.76
C LEU A 20 5.20 0.44 0.69
N ARG A 21 6.40 -0.02 1.04
CA ARG A 21 7.05 0.40 2.30
C ARG A 21 7.63 1.80 2.15
N VAL A 22 7.28 2.68 3.08
CA VAL A 22 7.81 4.04 3.09
C VAL A 22 9.06 4.08 3.97
N SER A 23 10.21 4.41 3.38
CA SER A 23 11.46 4.51 4.13
C SER A 23 11.32 5.54 5.27
N GLY A 24 11.81 5.19 6.45
CA GLY A 24 11.74 6.05 7.64
C GLY A 24 10.38 6.08 8.36
N LEU A 25 9.35 5.42 7.84
CA LEU A 25 8.05 5.30 8.50
C LEU A 25 7.74 3.83 8.86
N PRO A 26 7.26 3.54 10.07
CA PRO A 26 6.88 2.19 10.51
C PRO A 26 5.55 1.72 9.91
N GLY A 27 5.38 1.84 8.59
CA GLY A 27 4.17 1.41 7.90
C GLY A 27 4.37 1.13 6.42
N SER A 28 3.33 0.57 5.80
CA SER A 28 3.25 0.47 4.34
C SER A 28 1.88 0.89 3.84
N ILE A 29 1.86 1.35 2.59
CA ILE A 29 0.67 1.77 1.87
C ILE A 29 0.25 0.61 0.97
N HIS A 30 -0.99 0.15 1.12
CA HIS A 30 -1.60 -0.82 0.23
C HIS A 30 -2.53 -0.09 -0.72
N TYR A 31 -2.32 -0.26 -2.02
CA TYR A 31 -3.05 0.49 -3.04
C TYR A 31 -3.31 -0.38 -4.27
N ARG A 32 -4.18 0.10 -5.15
CA ARG A 32 -4.39 -0.46 -6.49
C ARG A 32 -4.25 0.62 -7.54
N LEU A 33 -3.91 0.20 -8.76
CA LEU A 33 -3.84 1.09 -9.90
C LEU A 33 -5.11 0.98 -10.74
N HIS A 34 -5.63 2.14 -11.10
CA HIS A 34 -6.63 2.34 -12.15
C HIS A 34 -5.95 3.03 -13.34
N ALA A 35 -6.67 3.19 -14.45
CA ALA A 35 -6.14 3.81 -15.66
C ALA A 35 -5.46 5.17 -15.41
N GLU A 36 -6.06 6.00 -14.54
CA GLU A 36 -5.63 7.38 -14.32
C GLU A 36 -5.22 7.69 -12.87
N ALA A 37 -5.29 6.70 -11.97
CA ALA A 37 -5.13 6.97 -10.54
C ALA A 37 -4.59 5.78 -9.75
N ALA A 38 -3.86 6.09 -8.68
CA ALA A 38 -3.60 5.13 -7.61
C ALA A 38 -4.63 5.33 -6.49
N GLU A 39 -5.39 4.27 -6.17
CA GLU A 39 -6.33 4.27 -5.05
C GLU A 39 -5.68 3.61 -3.84
N ILE A 40 -5.52 4.38 -2.77
CA ILE A 40 -5.04 3.87 -1.48
C ILE A 40 -6.18 3.09 -0.82
N ILE A 41 -5.99 1.79 -0.66
CA ILE A 41 -6.96 0.88 -0.02
C ILE A 41 -6.83 0.98 1.48
N THR A 42 -5.59 0.90 2.00
CA THR A 42 -5.31 1.02 3.42
C THR A 42 -3.87 1.43 3.67
N ILE A 43 -3.61 1.96 4.86
CA ILE A 43 -2.26 2.22 5.37
C ILE A 43 -2.13 1.39 6.64
N HIS A 44 -1.18 0.47 6.65
CA HIS A 44 -0.91 -0.36 7.81
C HIS A 44 0.34 0.13 8.53
N HIS A 45 0.25 0.24 9.85
CA HIS A 45 1.41 0.47 10.70
C HIS A 45 1.96 -0.88 11.17
N HIS A 46 3.24 -1.15 10.97
CA HIS A 46 3.83 -2.49 11.22
C HIS A 46 3.74 -2.93 12.68
N ARG A 47 3.67 -1.97 13.62
CA ARG A 47 3.60 -2.26 15.07
C ARG A 47 2.22 -2.14 15.68
N GLN A 48 1.21 -1.72 14.90
CA GLN A 48 -0.16 -1.60 15.40
C GLN A 48 -1.01 -2.61 14.67
N THR A 49 -1.34 -3.69 15.35
CA THR A 49 -2.34 -4.64 14.85
C THR A 49 -3.70 -3.95 14.95
N PRO A 50 -4.51 -3.92 13.88
CA PRO A 50 -5.87 -3.43 13.97
C PRO A 50 -6.59 -4.17 15.11
N PRO A 51 -7.43 -3.48 15.92
CA PRO A 51 -8.29 -4.19 16.86
C PRO A 51 -9.08 -5.23 16.08
N ARG A 52 -9.12 -6.47 16.59
CA ARG A 52 -9.97 -7.50 16.01
C ARG A 52 -11.42 -7.02 16.18
N PHE A 53 -12.04 -6.58 15.09
CA PHE A 53 -13.48 -6.40 15.06
C PHE A 53 -14.08 -7.81 15.04
N GLY A 54 -14.54 -8.25 16.21
CA GLY A 54 -15.30 -9.49 16.41
C GLY A 54 -16.77 -9.28 16.12
#